data_AF-A0A257XMV5-F1
#
_entry.id   AF-A0A257XMV5-F1
#
_cell.length_a   1.000
_cell.length_b   1.000
_cell.length_c   1.000
_cell.angle_alpha   90.00
_cell.angle_beta   90.00
_cell.angle_gamma   90.00
#
_symmetry.space_group_name_H-M   'P 1'
#
loop_
_entity.id
_entity.type
_entity.pdbx_description
1 polymer ?
#
loop_
_entity_poly.entity_id
_entity_poly.type
_entity_poly.pdbx_seq_one_letter_code
_entity_poly.pdbx_strand_id
1 'polypeptide(L)'
;NRQYKTQYLAVMPTNLYGPGDNYHPENSHVIPALIRRFHEAKLANAPCVTVWGSGTPKREFLYSEDMADACVYLMNLPDEKFVPLLGQDRNDGLPPLMNIGVGHDLSIRELAETVKDVVGFEGTLEFDASKPDGTPRKLMDVGRLNAMGWTATTDMRSGLAAAYQDFLAAYK
;
A
#
# COMPACT_ATOMS: atom_id res chain seq x y z
N ASN A 1 -16.42 -12.16 -19.94
CA ASN A 1 -16.77 -11.76 -21.31
C ASN A 1 -16.15 -12.74 -22.34
N ARG A 2 -16.46 -14.05 -22.21
CA ARG A 2 -15.85 -15.10 -23.06
C ARG A 2 -16.50 -15.16 -24.46
N GLN A 3 -17.82 -14.97 -24.51
CA GLN A 3 -18.60 -14.96 -25.75
C GLN A 3 -18.07 -13.94 -26.78
N TYR A 4 -17.64 -12.76 -26.34
CA TYR A 4 -17.12 -11.71 -27.24
C TYR A 4 -15.59 -11.68 -27.31
N LYS A 5 -14.91 -12.71 -26.79
CA LYS A 5 -13.45 -12.85 -26.78
C LYS A 5 -12.71 -11.61 -26.26
N THR A 6 -13.32 -10.86 -25.35
CA THR A 6 -12.73 -9.60 -24.89
C THR A 6 -11.58 -9.87 -23.93
N GLN A 7 -10.50 -9.09 -24.11
CA GLN A 7 -9.26 -9.26 -23.37
C GLN A 7 -9.22 -8.38 -22.12
N TYR A 8 -10.08 -8.69 -21.14
CA TYR A 8 -10.12 -8.00 -19.85
C TYR A 8 -9.31 -8.74 -18.79
N LEU A 9 -8.26 -8.08 -18.30
CA LEU A 9 -7.47 -8.55 -17.17
C LEU A 9 -7.94 -7.84 -15.89
N ALA A 10 -8.18 -8.61 -14.83
CA ALA A 10 -8.42 -8.07 -13.50
C ALA A 10 -7.12 -8.06 -12.69
N VAL A 11 -6.91 -6.98 -11.95
CA VAL A 11 -5.78 -6.84 -11.02
C VAL A 11 -6.31 -6.64 -9.60
N MET A 12 -5.56 -7.14 -8.62
CA MET A 12 -5.85 -6.99 -7.19
C MET A 12 -4.65 -6.29 -6.56
N PRO A 13 -4.75 -5.00 -6.21
CA PRO A 13 -3.71 -4.33 -5.47
C PRO A 13 -3.71 -4.75 -4.00
N THR A 14 -2.55 -4.67 -3.36
CA THR A 14 -2.45 -4.61 -1.88
C THR A 14 -2.91 -3.24 -1.36
N ASN A 15 -2.65 -2.90 -0.09
CA ASN A 15 -2.98 -1.57 0.41
C ASN A 15 -2.17 -0.50 -0.34
N LEU A 16 -2.85 0.50 -0.91
CA LEU A 16 -2.22 1.58 -1.66
C LEU A 16 -2.02 2.81 -0.78
N TYR A 17 -1.01 3.60 -1.12
CA TYR A 17 -0.77 4.93 -0.55
C TYR A 17 0.02 5.78 -1.55
N GLY A 18 -0.05 7.11 -1.41
CA GLY A 18 0.74 8.03 -2.24
C GLY A 18 0.05 9.37 -2.45
N PRO A 19 0.51 10.17 -3.43
CA PRO A 19 -0.12 11.42 -3.80
C PRO A 19 -1.60 11.25 -4.17
N GLY A 20 -2.42 12.22 -3.78
CA GLY A 20 -3.87 12.22 -4.05
C GLY A 20 -4.71 11.31 -3.14
N ASP A 21 -4.12 10.74 -2.07
CA ASP A 21 -4.87 9.97 -1.08
C ASP A 21 -5.76 10.88 -0.19
N ASN A 22 -6.69 10.27 0.53
CA ASN A 22 -7.60 10.97 1.43
C ASN A 22 -7.01 11.13 2.84
N TYR A 23 -6.59 12.34 3.18
CA TYR A 23 -6.04 12.70 4.49
C TYR A 23 -7.11 13.22 5.49
N HIS A 24 -8.38 12.87 5.31
CA HIS A 24 -9.45 13.23 6.25
C HIS A 24 -9.25 12.56 7.62
N PRO A 25 -9.48 13.24 8.76
CA PRO A 25 -9.10 12.71 10.08
C PRO A 25 -9.98 11.53 10.52
N GLU A 26 -11.20 11.43 10.00
CA GLU A 26 -12.18 10.39 10.40
C GLU A 26 -12.34 9.26 9.36
N ASN A 27 -11.92 9.48 8.11
CA ASN A 27 -12.20 8.59 6.98
C ASN A 27 -10.94 8.29 6.16
N SER A 28 -9.81 8.10 6.84
CA SER A 28 -8.53 7.81 6.20
C SER A 28 -8.07 6.38 6.45
N HIS A 29 -7.34 5.85 5.47
CA HIS A 29 -6.53 4.65 5.64
C HIS A 29 -5.38 4.92 6.62
N VAL A 30 -4.74 3.85 7.10
CA VAL A 30 -3.73 3.93 8.15
C VAL A 30 -2.57 4.89 7.85
N ILE A 31 -2.06 4.95 6.61
CA ILE A 31 -0.94 5.84 6.25
C ILE A 31 -1.35 7.32 6.27
N PRO A 32 -2.39 7.76 5.54
CA PRO A 32 -2.84 9.16 5.62
C PRO A 32 -3.21 9.60 7.04
N ALA A 33 -3.84 8.71 7.82
CA ALA A 33 -4.17 8.97 9.22
C ALA A 33 -2.90 9.21 10.05
N LEU A 34 -1.88 8.36 9.92
CA LEU A 34 -0.63 8.51 10.65
C LEU A 34 0.12 9.79 10.24
N ILE A 35 0.25 10.06 8.94
CA ILE A 35 0.91 11.26 8.41
C ILE A 35 0.29 12.51 9.04
N ARG A 36 -1.05 12.62 8.98
CA ARG A 36 -1.76 13.76 9.54
C ARG A 36 -1.58 13.88 11.05
N ARG A 37 -1.72 12.78 11.79
CA ARG A 37 -1.58 12.77 13.25
C ARG A 37 -0.19 13.20 13.71
N PHE A 38 0.86 12.67 13.07
CA PHE A 38 2.23 13.09 13.38
C PHE A 38 2.48 14.54 12.97
N HIS A 39 1.92 15.00 11.85
CA HIS A 39 2.05 16.38 11.41
C HIS A 39 1.41 17.35 12.41
N GLU A 40 0.16 17.10 12.80
CA GLU A 40 -0.56 17.94 13.78
C GLU A 40 0.14 17.91 15.15
N ALA A 41 0.62 16.74 15.59
CA ALA A 41 1.40 16.61 16.82
C ALA A 41 2.71 17.39 16.78
N LYS A 42 3.40 17.41 15.63
CA LYS A 42 4.59 18.21 15.41
C LYS A 42 4.30 19.70 15.53
N LEU A 43 3.24 20.19 14.88
CA LEU A 43 2.84 21.60 14.99
C LEU A 43 2.46 22.01 16.41
N ALA A 44 1.82 21.10 17.15
CA ALA A 44 1.41 21.33 18.53
C ALA A 44 2.54 21.15 19.56
N ASN A 45 3.76 20.74 19.14
CA ASN A 45 4.83 20.30 20.04
C ASN A 45 4.35 19.27 21.07
N ALA A 46 3.49 18.34 20.64
CA ALA A 46 2.95 17.31 21.52
C ALA A 46 4.08 16.39 22.02
N PRO A 47 4.05 15.96 23.29
CA PRO A 47 5.09 15.10 23.84
C PRO A 47 5.07 13.70 23.24
N CYS A 48 3.90 13.21 22.82
CA CYS A 48 3.73 11.87 22.27
C CYS A 48 2.59 11.77 21.25
N VAL A 49 2.61 10.69 20.46
CA VAL A 49 1.51 10.23 19.60
C VAL A 49 1.21 8.76 19.92
N THR A 50 -0.05 8.46 20.25
CA THR A 50 -0.49 7.10 20.60
C THR A 50 -1.14 6.38 19.43
N VAL A 51 -0.59 5.25 18.99
CA VAL A 51 -1.22 4.36 17.98
C VAL A 51 -2.00 3.25 18.70
N TRP A 52 -3.19 2.92 18.21
CA TRP A 52 -4.00 1.84 18.79
C TRP A 52 -3.46 0.46 18.42
N GLY A 53 -3.57 -0.48 19.36
CA GLY A 53 -3.07 -1.85 19.21
C GLY A 53 -1.64 -2.01 19.69
N SER A 54 -1.11 -3.22 19.56
CA SER A 54 0.26 -3.56 19.99
C SER A 54 1.34 -3.09 19.01
N GLY A 55 0.93 -2.75 17.78
CA GLY A 55 1.82 -2.46 16.66
C GLY A 55 2.43 -3.70 16.01
N THR A 56 2.15 -4.91 16.53
CA THR A 56 2.68 -6.18 15.99
C THR A 56 2.04 -6.68 14.70
N PRO A 57 0.77 -6.35 14.35
CA PRO A 57 0.18 -6.82 13.09
C PRO A 57 1.00 -6.37 11.89
N LYS A 58 1.14 -7.28 10.92
CA LYS A 58 1.90 -7.06 9.70
C LYS A 58 1.01 -6.78 8.50
N ARG A 59 1.36 -5.75 7.73
CA ARG A 59 0.64 -5.30 6.54
C ARG A 59 1.63 -5.06 5.41
N GLU A 60 1.13 -5.22 4.19
CA GLU A 60 1.81 -4.88 2.96
C GLU A 60 1.25 -3.55 2.43
N PHE A 61 2.13 -2.69 1.92
CA PHE A 61 1.77 -1.42 1.29
C PHE A 61 2.53 -1.27 -0.03
N LEU A 62 1.85 -0.71 -1.02
CA LEU A 62 2.39 -0.43 -2.35
C LEU A 62 2.17 1.04 -2.69
N TYR A 63 3.21 1.69 -3.20
CA TYR A 63 3.12 3.08 -3.66
C TYR A 63 2.21 3.18 -4.89
N SER A 64 1.36 4.20 -4.94
CA SER A 64 0.33 4.32 -5.97
C SER A 64 0.90 4.43 -7.39
N GLU A 65 2.09 5.03 -7.57
CA GLU A 65 2.75 5.07 -8.88
C GLU A 65 3.29 3.71 -9.32
N ASP A 66 3.81 2.88 -8.40
CA ASP A 66 4.19 1.50 -8.73
C ASP A 66 2.95 0.67 -9.14
N MET A 67 1.80 0.91 -8.51
CA MET A 67 0.54 0.28 -8.94
C MET A 67 0.15 0.69 -10.37
N ALA A 68 0.29 1.98 -10.70
CA ALA A 68 0.04 2.47 -12.05
C ALA A 68 1.03 1.86 -13.06
N ASP A 69 2.32 1.82 -12.72
CA ASP A 69 3.37 1.23 -13.53
C ASP A 69 3.10 -0.27 -13.79
N ALA A 70 2.72 -1.04 -12.77
CA ALA A 70 2.34 -2.45 -12.92
C ALA A 70 1.18 -2.64 -13.91
N CYS A 71 0.18 -1.76 -13.85
CA CYS A 71 -0.95 -1.80 -14.79
C CYS A 71 -0.46 -1.55 -16.23
N VAL A 72 0.38 -0.53 -16.43
CA VAL A 72 0.97 -0.20 -17.73
C VAL A 72 1.85 -1.35 -18.24
N TYR A 73 2.66 -1.94 -17.37
CA TYR A 73 3.48 -3.11 -17.68
C TYR A 73 2.63 -4.26 -18.20
N LEU A 74 1.57 -4.63 -17.47
CA LEU A 74 0.67 -5.71 -17.87
C LEU A 74 -0.04 -5.44 -19.20
N MET A 75 -0.50 -4.20 -19.41
CA MET A 75 -1.19 -3.80 -20.66
C MET A 75 -0.27 -3.80 -21.89
N ASN A 76 1.04 -3.64 -21.70
CA ASN A 76 2.03 -3.64 -22.78
C ASN A 76 2.70 -5.00 -23.01
N LEU A 77 2.25 -6.05 -22.34
CA LEU A 77 2.76 -7.40 -22.59
C LEU A 77 2.42 -7.85 -24.02
N PRO A 78 3.32 -8.60 -24.68
CA PRO A 78 2.98 -9.24 -25.95
C PRO A 78 1.85 -10.25 -25.74
N ASP A 79 1.03 -10.46 -26.77
CA ASP A 79 -0.14 -11.36 -26.73
C ASP A 79 0.21 -12.76 -26.19
N GLU A 80 1.38 -13.29 -26.56
CA GLU A 80 1.91 -14.58 -26.11
C GLU A 80 2.02 -14.68 -24.57
N LYS A 81 2.26 -13.56 -23.89
CA LYS A 81 2.30 -13.46 -22.43
C LYS A 81 0.98 -12.99 -21.83
N PHE A 82 0.27 -12.09 -22.50
CA PHE A 82 -0.95 -11.46 -21.98
C PHE A 82 -2.16 -12.39 -22.05
N VAL A 83 -2.41 -13.02 -23.19
CA VAL A 83 -3.60 -13.86 -23.43
C VAL A 83 -3.72 -15.02 -22.41
N PRO A 84 -2.63 -15.73 -22.04
CA PRO A 84 -2.70 -16.75 -20.99
C PRO A 84 -3.18 -16.24 -19.62
N LEU A 85 -2.96 -14.96 -19.30
CA LEU A 85 -3.39 -14.37 -18.01
C LEU A 85 -4.92 -14.30 -17.92
N LEU A 86 -5.59 -14.07 -19.05
CA LEU A 86 -7.05 -13.91 -19.16
C LEU A 86 -7.83 -15.17 -18.79
N GLY A 87 -7.15 -16.33 -18.77
CA GLY A 87 -7.74 -17.59 -18.35
C GLY A 87 -8.97 -18.01 -19.14
N GLN A 88 -9.00 -17.68 -20.43
CA GLN A 88 -10.09 -18.09 -21.33
C GLN A 88 -10.07 -19.60 -21.57
N ASP A 89 -8.87 -20.20 -21.63
CA ASP A 89 -8.66 -21.62 -21.96
C ASP A 89 -8.31 -22.51 -20.75
N ARG A 90 -8.33 -21.95 -19.52
CA ARG A 90 -8.09 -22.72 -18.29
C ARG A 90 -9.37 -22.97 -17.50
N ASN A 91 -9.49 -24.19 -16.99
CA ASN A 91 -10.53 -24.63 -16.07
C ASN A 91 -9.90 -25.18 -14.77
N ASP A 92 -8.90 -24.47 -14.27
CA ASP A 92 -8.17 -24.78 -13.03
C ASP A 92 -8.90 -24.27 -11.77
N GLY A 93 -10.06 -23.63 -11.94
CA GLY A 93 -10.83 -23.01 -10.85
C GLY A 93 -10.22 -21.72 -10.32
N LEU A 94 -9.13 -21.21 -10.90
CA LEU A 94 -8.49 -19.97 -10.46
C LEU A 94 -9.07 -18.77 -11.20
N PRO A 95 -9.41 -17.67 -10.50
CA PRO A 95 -9.85 -16.45 -11.16
C PRO A 95 -8.72 -15.87 -12.03
N PRO A 96 -9.05 -15.23 -13.18
CA PRO A 96 -8.08 -14.50 -14.01
C PRO A 96 -7.72 -13.16 -13.37
N LEU A 97 -7.10 -13.24 -12.18
CA LEU A 97 -6.71 -12.13 -11.33
C LEU A 97 -5.19 -12.11 -11.19
N MET A 98 -4.60 -10.92 -11.24
CA MET A 98 -3.19 -10.70 -10.96
C MET A 98 -3.01 -9.90 -9.68
N ASN A 99 -2.27 -10.44 -8.72
CA ASN A 99 -1.88 -9.69 -7.52
C ASN A 99 -0.80 -8.67 -7.86
N ILE A 100 -0.94 -7.44 -7.37
CA ILE A 100 0.04 -6.36 -7.50
C ILE A 100 0.38 -5.84 -6.11
N GLY A 101 1.63 -6.04 -5.71
CA GLY A 101 2.14 -5.72 -4.37
C GLY A 101 3.67 -5.74 -4.37
N VAL A 102 4.24 -5.66 -3.17
CA VAL A 102 5.70 -5.67 -2.94
C VAL A 102 6.21 -7.06 -2.52
N GLY A 103 5.33 -7.95 -2.06
CA GLY A 103 5.67 -9.33 -1.70
C GLY A 103 6.37 -9.49 -0.33
N HIS A 104 6.48 -8.41 0.43
CA HIS A 104 6.96 -8.42 1.82
C HIS A 104 6.09 -7.49 2.68
N ASP A 105 6.13 -7.67 3.99
CA ASP A 105 5.32 -6.91 4.94
C ASP A 105 6.19 -6.19 5.97
N LEU A 106 5.58 -5.21 6.61
CA LEU A 106 6.11 -4.54 7.79
C LEU A 106 5.04 -4.51 8.88
N SER A 107 5.50 -4.44 10.12
CA SER A 107 4.63 -4.23 11.27
C SER A 107 4.06 -2.80 11.28
N ILE A 108 2.90 -2.63 11.91
CA ILE A 108 2.34 -1.29 12.15
C ILE A 108 3.31 -0.42 12.96
N ARG A 109 4.13 -1.03 13.82
CA ARG A 109 5.21 -0.34 14.54
C ARG A 109 6.25 0.26 13.60
N GLU A 110 6.86 -0.57 12.75
CA GLU A 110 7.86 -0.13 11.76
C GLU A 110 7.26 0.96 10.84
N LEU A 111 5.99 0.81 10.47
CA LEU A 111 5.28 1.81 9.67
C LEU A 111 5.19 3.16 10.42
N ALA A 112 4.70 3.14 11.65
CA ALA A 112 4.50 4.36 12.44
C ALA A 112 5.84 5.04 12.78
N GLU A 113 6.90 4.27 13.03
CA GLU A 113 8.27 4.78 13.20
C GLU A 113 8.78 5.45 11.92
N THR A 114 8.59 4.81 10.76
CA THR A 114 9.00 5.40 9.47
C THR A 114 8.23 6.68 9.17
N VAL A 115 6.92 6.72 9.43
CA VAL A 115 6.11 7.95 9.25
C VAL A 115 6.55 9.05 10.21
N LYS A 116 6.80 8.72 11.49
CA LYS A 116 7.33 9.66 12.48
C LYS A 116 8.61 10.33 11.97
N ASP A 117 9.54 9.53 11.45
CA ASP A 117 10.83 10.00 10.93
C ASP A 117 10.66 10.87 9.67
N VAL A 118 9.79 10.46 8.75
CA VAL A 118 9.49 11.22 7.52
C VAL A 118 8.85 12.58 7.83
N VAL A 119 7.92 12.61 8.79
CA VAL A 119 7.27 13.86 9.22
C VAL A 119 8.24 14.75 10.02
N GLY A 120 9.22 14.14 10.68
CA GLY A 120 10.15 14.80 11.59
C GLY A 120 9.47 15.20 12.89
N PHE A 121 8.69 14.29 13.48
CA PHE A 121 8.11 14.47 14.82
C PHE A 121 9.11 13.97 15.88
N GLU A 122 9.49 14.84 16.81
CA GLU A 122 10.54 14.54 17.80
C GLU A 122 9.99 13.90 19.10
N GLY A 123 8.68 13.92 19.32
CA GLY A 123 8.05 13.30 20.48
C GLY A 123 8.10 11.77 20.48
N THR A 124 7.56 11.16 21.53
CA THR A 124 7.54 9.69 21.67
C THR A 124 6.39 9.05 20.89
N LEU A 125 6.63 7.83 20.40
CA LEU A 125 5.58 7.00 19.80
C LEU A 125 5.14 5.96 20.83
N GLU A 126 3.86 5.95 21.14
CA GLU A 126 3.25 5.05 22.12
C GLU A 126 2.24 4.11 21.46
N PHE A 127 2.04 2.94 22.05
CA PHE A 127 1.08 1.95 21.56
C PHE A 127 0.09 1.61 22.67
N ASP A 128 -1.21 1.80 22.41
CA ASP A 128 -2.29 1.44 23.32
C ASP A 128 -2.77 0.00 23.06
N ALA A 129 -2.14 -0.95 23.75
CA ALA A 129 -2.48 -2.37 23.67
C ALA A 129 -3.82 -2.73 24.35
N SER A 130 -4.52 -1.78 24.99
CA SER A 130 -5.90 -2.01 25.46
C SER A 130 -6.88 -2.09 24.29
N LYS A 131 -6.50 -1.56 23.12
CA LYS A 131 -7.28 -1.64 21.88
C LYS A 131 -6.94 -2.92 21.12
N PRO A 132 -7.93 -3.59 20.50
CA PRO A 132 -7.71 -4.85 19.82
C PRO A 132 -6.83 -4.68 18.58
N ASP A 133 -5.97 -5.65 18.34
CA ASP A 133 -5.26 -5.80 17.08
C ASP A 133 -6.18 -6.39 16.00
N GLY A 134 -5.87 -6.06 14.74
CA GLY A 134 -6.47 -6.73 13.58
C GLY A 134 -5.86 -8.12 13.35
N THR A 135 -6.08 -8.68 12.15
CA THR A 135 -5.44 -9.95 11.76
C THR A 135 -3.91 -9.87 11.89
N PRO A 136 -3.22 -10.94 12.36
CA PRO A 136 -1.78 -10.87 12.62
C PRO A 136 -0.94 -10.55 11.38
N ARG A 137 -1.35 -11.05 10.20
CA ARG A 137 -0.62 -10.86 8.95
C ARG A 137 -1.59 -10.79 7.77
N LYS A 138 -1.39 -9.81 6.88
CA LYS A 138 -2.08 -9.70 5.60
C LYS A 138 -1.07 -9.28 4.53
N LEU A 139 -0.67 -10.24 3.70
CA LEU A 139 0.33 -10.14 2.64
C LEU A 139 -0.18 -10.91 1.42
N MET A 140 0.03 -10.38 0.22
CA MET A 140 -0.33 -11.09 -1.01
C MET A 140 0.87 -11.81 -1.62
N ASP A 141 0.61 -12.93 -2.30
CA ASP A 141 1.63 -13.59 -3.11
C ASP A 141 1.71 -12.91 -4.48
N VAL A 142 2.87 -12.32 -4.77
CA VAL A 142 3.20 -11.63 -6.04
C VAL A 142 4.18 -12.43 -6.90
N GLY A 143 4.46 -13.70 -6.56
CA GLY A 143 5.45 -14.53 -7.25
C GLY A 143 5.21 -14.64 -8.76
N ARG A 144 3.93 -14.65 -9.18
CA ARG A 144 3.57 -14.68 -10.61
C ARG A 144 4.00 -13.41 -11.35
N LEU A 145 3.77 -12.23 -10.76
CA LEU A 145 4.13 -10.95 -11.36
C LEU A 145 5.65 -10.77 -11.38
N ASN A 146 6.32 -11.13 -10.29
CA ASN A 146 7.78 -11.11 -10.19
C ASN A 146 8.44 -12.03 -11.23
N ALA A 147 7.91 -13.25 -11.42
CA ALA A 147 8.41 -14.19 -12.43
C ALA A 147 8.23 -13.67 -13.87
N MET A 148 7.32 -12.72 -14.10
CA MET A 148 7.16 -12.06 -15.39
C MET A 148 8.20 -10.96 -15.61
N GLY A 149 8.91 -10.51 -14.56
CA GLY A 149 9.96 -9.49 -14.64
C GLY A 149 9.56 -8.11 -14.11
N TRP A 150 8.39 -7.99 -13.47
CA TRP A 150 7.97 -6.75 -12.83
C TRP A 150 8.13 -6.84 -11.31
N THR A 151 8.71 -5.81 -10.71
CA THR A 151 8.83 -5.67 -9.25
C THR A 151 8.66 -4.19 -8.89
N ALA A 152 7.92 -3.91 -7.82
CA ALA A 152 7.82 -2.56 -7.27
C ALA A 152 9.20 -2.00 -6.94
N THR A 153 9.42 -0.73 -7.26
CA THR A 153 10.74 -0.10 -7.15
C THR A 153 10.84 0.93 -6.03
N THR A 154 9.71 1.44 -5.55
CA THR A 154 9.68 2.46 -4.50
C THR A 154 9.80 1.82 -3.12
N ASP A 155 10.84 2.18 -2.38
CA ASP A 155 10.95 1.78 -0.97
C ASP A 155 9.96 2.57 -0.08
N MET A 156 9.62 1.99 1.07
CA MET A 156 8.61 2.55 1.97
C MET A 156 8.93 3.99 2.40
N ARG A 157 10.21 4.32 2.66
CA ARG A 157 10.59 5.64 3.16
C ARG A 157 10.46 6.69 2.06
N SER A 158 10.92 6.38 0.85
CA SER A 158 10.80 7.28 -0.31
C SER A 158 9.35 7.54 -0.69
N GLY A 159 8.51 6.50 -0.71
CA GLY A 159 7.09 6.64 -0.99
C GLY A 159 6.37 7.49 0.07
N LEU A 160 6.68 7.27 1.36
CA LEU A 160 6.09 8.06 2.45
C LEU A 160 6.53 9.53 2.40
N ALA A 161 7.79 9.78 2.04
CA ALA A 161 8.28 11.15 1.86
C ALA A 161 7.52 11.87 0.75
N ALA A 162 7.31 11.22 -0.40
CA ALA A 162 6.50 11.78 -1.49
C ALA A 162 5.05 12.03 -1.07
N ALA A 163 4.41 11.07 -0.39
CA ALA A 163 3.05 11.23 0.14
C ALA A 163 2.95 12.39 1.13
N TYR A 164 3.94 12.55 2.02
CA TYR A 164 3.96 13.65 2.97
C TYR A 164 4.16 15.01 2.28
N GLN A 165 5.01 15.10 1.25
CA GLN A 165 5.15 16.33 0.47
C GLN A 165 3.84 16.74 -0.23
N ASP A 166 3.13 15.77 -0.82
CA ASP A 166 1.80 16.02 -1.41
C ASP A 166 0.79 16.49 -0.35
N PHE A 167 0.77 15.83 0.81
CA PHE A 167 -0.04 16.27 1.95
C PHE A 167 0.27 17.72 2.34
N LEU A 168 1.54 18.10 2.49
CA LEU A 168 1.93 19.47 2.84
C LEU A 168 1.50 20.50 1.79
N ALA A 169 1.53 20.15 0.50
CA ALA A 169 1.09 21.03 -0.57
C ALA A 169 -0.43 21.27 -0.54
N ALA A 170 -1.20 20.29 -0.06
CA ALA A 170 -2.65 20.37 0.05
C ALA A 170 -3.15 20.89 1.43
N TYR A 171 -2.33 20.79 2.47
CA TYR A 171 -2.67 21.17 3.84
C TYR A 171 -2.78 22.70 3.97
N LYS A 172 -3.95 23.18 4.39
CA LYS A 172 -4.25 24.60 4.62
C LYS A 172 -4.58 24.85 6.08
#